data_AF-A0A387BKQ1-F1
#
_entry.id   AF-A0A387BKQ1-F1
#
_cell.length_a   1.000
_cell.length_b   1.000
_cell.length_c   1.000
_cell.angle_alpha   90.00
_cell.angle_beta   90.00
_cell.angle_gamma   90.00
#
_symmetry.space_group_name_H-M   'P 1'
#
loop_
_entity.id
_entity.type
_entity.pdbx_description
1 polymer ?
#
loop_
_entity_poly.entity_id
_entity_poly.type
_entity_poly.pdbx_seq_one_letter_code
_entity_poly.pdbx_strand_id
1 'polypeptide(L)'
;MKEELTLSIGILTISDTRNLLTDLSGQTIEQIITDHQLTVTDRIVVSDDVEAIHSGFEQLWGADVLITSGGTGLAKRDVTFEAVQPLIAQEIPGFGEFFRLLSFKEIGTHAMASRSLAFFTEDDKLVFVLPGSTHAVTLAMKQLILPEIYHLIKERRK
;
A
#
# COMPACT_ATOMS: atom_id res chain seq x y z
N MET A 1 11.21 27.60 -12.03
CA MET A 1 10.49 26.34 -12.32
C MET A 1 10.56 25.51 -11.06
N LYS A 2 9.43 25.15 -10.44
CA LYS A 2 9.43 24.12 -9.39
C LYS A 2 9.77 22.82 -10.08
N GLU A 3 10.78 22.08 -9.61
CA GLU A 3 10.95 20.69 -10.02
C GLU A 3 9.63 19.97 -9.76
N GLU A 4 9.06 19.44 -10.84
CA GLU A 4 7.91 18.56 -10.76
C GLU A 4 8.44 17.25 -10.16
N LEU A 5 8.01 16.94 -8.93
CA LEU A 5 8.47 15.76 -8.21
C LEU A 5 7.94 14.52 -8.92
N THR A 6 8.73 13.89 -9.79
CA THR A 6 8.34 12.61 -10.40
C THR A 6 8.43 11.51 -9.34
N LEU A 7 7.34 10.79 -9.13
CA LEU A 7 7.27 9.67 -8.18
C LEU A 7 7.10 8.36 -8.94
N SER A 8 7.92 7.38 -8.57
CA SER A 8 7.84 6.01 -9.05
C SER A 8 7.11 5.13 -8.02
N ILE A 9 6.18 4.28 -8.48
CA ILE A 9 5.33 3.48 -7.60
C ILE A 9 5.44 1.99 -7.93
N GLY A 10 5.78 1.17 -6.93
CA GLY A 10 5.72 -0.29 -7.00
C GLY A 10 4.44 -0.82 -6.36
N ILE A 11 3.83 -1.84 -6.97
CA ILE A 11 2.60 -2.46 -6.48
C ILE A 11 2.88 -3.92 -6.09
N LEU A 12 2.60 -4.27 -4.84
CA LEU A 12 2.76 -5.64 -4.33
C LEU A 12 1.43 -6.23 -3.86
N THR A 13 0.91 -7.19 -4.61
CA THR A 13 -0.29 -7.92 -4.19
C THR A 13 0.11 -9.19 -3.44
N ILE A 14 -0.48 -9.39 -2.27
CA ILE A 14 -0.21 -10.52 -1.37
C ILE A 14 -1.44 -11.42 -1.37
N SER A 15 -1.34 -12.56 -2.07
CA SER A 15 -2.45 -13.49 -2.24
C SER A 15 -2.00 -14.87 -2.74
N ASP A 16 -2.47 -15.93 -2.08
CA ASP A 16 -2.24 -17.33 -2.50
C ASP A 16 -3.01 -17.75 -3.76
N THR A 17 -4.03 -16.98 -4.17
CA THR A 17 -4.98 -17.40 -5.22
C THR A 17 -4.99 -16.48 -6.44
N ARG A 18 -4.39 -15.29 -6.34
CA ARG A 18 -4.33 -14.34 -7.45
C ARG A 18 -3.05 -14.52 -8.25
N ASN A 19 -3.12 -14.04 -9.49
CA ASN A 19 -1.98 -13.79 -10.35
C ASN A 19 -2.19 -12.44 -11.05
N LEU A 20 -1.24 -12.00 -11.89
CA LEU A 20 -1.33 -10.69 -12.56
C LEU A 20 -2.60 -10.49 -13.42
N LEU A 21 -3.21 -11.57 -13.91
CA LEU A 21 -4.45 -11.51 -14.69
C LEU A 21 -5.69 -11.38 -13.80
N THR A 22 -5.69 -12.04 -12.63
CA THR A 22 -6.85 -12.10 -11.73
C THR A 22 -6.81 -11.10 -10.59
N ASP A 23 -5.70 -10.36 -10.45
CA ASP A 23 -5.53 -9.36 -9.40
C ASP A 23 -6.24 -8.03 -9.71
N LEU A 24 -7.53 -8.00 -9.40
CA LEU A 24 -8.35 -6.80 -9.55
C LEU A 24 -7.89 -5.64 -8.65
N SER A 25 -7.31 -5.92 -7.48
CA SER A 25 -6.87 -4.86 -6.55
C SER A 25 -5.64 -4.15 -7.10
N GLY A 26 -4.61 -4.89 -7.51
CA GLY A 26 -3.43 -4.29 -8.13
C GLY A 26 -3.74 -3.61 -9.46
N GLN A 27 -4.67 -4.16 -10.26
CA GLN A 27 -5.19 -3.47 -11.45
C GLN A 27 -5.89 -2.15 -11.11
N THR A 28 -6.67 -2.12 -10.03
CA THR A 28 -7.34 -0.89 -9.56
C THR A 28 -6.33 0.15 -9.10
N ILE A 29 -5.29 -0.26 -8.37
CA ILE A 29 -4.20 0.65 -7.93
C ILE A 29 -3.50 1.23 -9.15
N GLU A 30 -3.08 0.37 -10.08
CA GLU A 30 -2.41 0.78 -11.32
C GLU A 30 -3.25 1.78 -12.11
N GLN A 31 -4.53 1.47 -12.35
CA GLN A 31 -5.42 2.36 -13.09
C GLN A 31 -5.53 3.74 -12.43
N ILE A 32 -5.75 3.77 -11.11
CA ILE A 32 -5.87 5.02 -10.35
C ILE A 32 -4.57 5.85 -10.45
N ILE A 33 -3.41 5.21 -10.36
CA ILE A 33 -2.10 5.85 -10.48
C ILE A 33 -1.93 6.44 -11.89
N THR A 34 -2.19 5.64 -12.93
CA THR A 34 -2.03 6.07 -14.32
C THR A 34 -2.99 7.20 -14.69
N ASP A 35 -4.22 7.18 -14.17
CA ASP A 35 -5.21 8.26 -14.38
C ASP A 35 -4.73 9.60 -13.78
N HIS A 36 -3.87 9.55 -12.77
CA HIS A 36 -3.25 10.71 -12.13
C HIS A 36 -1.85 11.03 -12.67
N GLN A 37 -1.48 10.47 -13.84
CA GLN A 37 -0.21 10.72 -14.54
C GLN A 37 1.04 10.36 -13.70
N LEU A 38 0.87 9.48 -12.72
CA LEU A 38 1.96 8.89 -11.94
C LEU A 38 2.45 7.61 -12.65
N THR A 39 3.69 7.20 -12.37
CA THR A 39 4.32 6.05 -13.03
C THR A 39 4.31 4.83 -12.11
N VAL A 40 3.75 3.71 -12.60
CA VAL A 40 3.95 2.39 -12.00
C VAL A 40 5.23 1.79 -12.57
N THR A 41 6.19 1.45 -11.72
CA THR A 41 7.45 0.81 -12.16
C THR A 41 7.26 -0.66 -12.45
N ASP A 42 6.60 -1.37 -11.54
CA ASP A 42 6.28 -2.78 -11.69
C ASP A 42 5.13 -3.19 -10.77
N ARG A 43 4.48 -4.31 -11.11
CA ARG A 43 3.46 -4.96 -10.30
C ARG A 43 3.81 -6.42 -10.09
N ILE A 44 3.87 -6.83 -8.83
CA ILE A 44 4.24 -8.19 -8.42
C ILE A 44 3.10 -8.80 -7.60
N VAL A 45 2.88 -10.11 -7.76
CA VAL A 45 1.96 -10.90 -6.93
C VAL A 45 2.76 -12.00 -6.23
N VAL A 46 2.63 -12.09 -4.91
CA VAL A 46 3.33 -13.07 -4.05
C VAL A 46 2.34 -13.78 -3.14
N SER A 47 2.71 -14.95 -2.62
CA SER A 47 1.93 -15.67 -1.61
C SER A 47 1.92 -14.94 -0.25
N ASP A 48 0.97 -15.30 0.61
CA ASP A 48 0.87 -14.78 1.98
C ASP A 48 1.90 -15.49 2.89
N ASP A 49 3.17 -15.20 2.63
CA ASP A 49 4.34 -15.76 3.29
C ASP A 49 5.40 -14.67 3.49
N VAL A 50 6.09 -14.69 4.63
CA VAL A 50 7.02 -13.62 5.01
C VAL A 50 8.19 -13.50 4.02
N GLU A 51 8.78 -14.61 3.61
CA GLU A 51 9.92 -14.60 2.69
C GLU A 51 9.48 -14.15 1.29
N ALA A 52 8.31 -14.60 0.84
CA ALA A 52 7.73 -14.17 -0.43
C ALA A 52 7.42 -12.67 -0.45
N ILE A 53 6.87 -12.13 0.65
CA ILE A 53 6.60 -10.69 0.79
C ILE A 53 7.90 -9.88 0.78
N HIS A 54 8.92 -10.32 1.51
CA HIS A 54 10.24 -9.67 1.50
C HIS A 54 10.86 -9.67 0.11
N SER A 55 10.84 -10.80 -0.60
CA SER A 55 11.34 -10.88 -1.97
C SER A 55 10.58 -9.96 -2.94
N GLY A 56 9.27 -9.79 -2.74
CA GLY A 56 8.46 -8.84 -3.48
C GLY A 56 8.87 -7.38 -3.23
N PHE A 57 9.13 -7.03 -1.97
CA PHE A 57 9.66 -5.70 -1.62
C PHE A 57 11.03 -5.45 -2.22
N GLU A 58 11.95 -6.41 -2.16
CA GLU A 58 13.29 -6.30 -2.76
C GLU A 58 13.24 -5.99 -4.26
N GLN A 59 12.37 -6.68 -5.00
CA GLN A 59 12.20 -6.46 -6.44
C GLN A 59 11.64 -5.05 -6.75
N LEU A 60 10.80 -4.51 -5.87
CA LEU A 60 10.19 -3.20 -6.03
C LEU A 60 10.97 -2.06 -5.37
N TRP A 61 12.07 -2.34 -4.68
CA TRP A 61 12.79 -1.36 -3.84
C TRP A 61 13.35 -0.16 -4.63
N GLY A 62 13.42 -0.26 -5.95
CA GLY A 62 13.74 0.86 -6.83
C GLY A 62 12.69 1.99 -6.81
N ALA A 63 11.45 1.72 -6.43
CA ALA A 63 10.36 2.71 -6.39
C ALA A 63 10.50 3.70 -5.22
N ASP A 64 9.95 4.91 -5.33
CA ASP A 64 9.83 5.87 -4.22
C ASP A 64 8.71 5.48 -3.25
N VAL A 65 7.63 4.92 -3.81
CA VAL A 65 6.41 4.54 -3.07
C VAL A 65 6.07 3.09 -3.35
N LEU A 66 5.73 2.36 -2.30
CA LEU A 66 5.31 0.96 -2.37
C LEU A 66 3.89 0.84 -1.84
N ILE A 67 2.99 0.25 -2.62
CA ILE A 67 1.60 0.04 -2.22
C ILE A 67 1.31 -1.44 -2.24
N THR A 68 0.96 -2.00 -1.08
CA THR A 68 0.59 -3.40 -0.96
C THR A 68 -0.92 -3.59 -0.86
N SER A 69 -1.42 -4.76 -1.27
CA SER A 69 -2.82 -5.16 -1.06
C SER A 69 -2.90 -6.64 -0.71
N GLY A 70 -3.48 -6.96 0.45
CA GLY A 70 -3.72 -8.33 0.89
C GLY A 70 -2.89 -8.79 2.10
N GLY A 71 -3.20 -9.99 2.61
CA GLY A 71 -2.57 -10.59 3.80
C GLY A 71 -2.74 -9.81 5.10
N THR A 72 -3.73 -8.91 5.18
CA THR A 72 -4.01 -8.08 6.37
C THR A 72 -5.21 -8.56 7.20
N GLY A 73 -5.78 -9.74 6.92
CA GLY A 73 -6.92 -10.27 7.68
C GLY A 73 -6.55 -10.72 9.10
N LEU A 74 -7.50 -11.20 9.90
CA LEU A 74 -7.21 -11.68 11.26
C LEU A 74 -6.88 -13.19 11.32
N ALA A 75 -6.77 -13.87 10.17
CA ALA A 75 -6.45 -15.29 10.16
C ALA A 75 -4.96 -15.47 10.49
N LYS A 76 -4.61 -16.62 11.09
CA LYS A 76 -3.20 -16.93 11.45
C LYS A 76 -2.23 -16.96 10.26
N ARG A 77 -2.76 -17.08 9.05
CA ARG A 77 -1.98 -17.07 7.81
C ARG A 77 -1.73 -15.67 7.25
N ASP A 78 -2.49 -14.67 7.71
CA ASP A 78 -2.36 -13.29 7.24
C ASP A 78 -1.12 -12.66 7.89
N VAL A 79 0.02 -12.67 7.19
CA VAL A 79 1.34 -12.33 7.75
C VAL A 79 1.92 -11.01 7.25
N THR A 80 1.14 -10.18 6.54
CA THR A 80 1.64 -8.92 5.97
C THR A 80 2.21 -7.99 7.04
N PHE A 81 1.59 -7.90 8.22
CA PHE A 81 2.07 -7.00 9.29
C PHE A 81 3.39 -7.49 9.90
N GLU A 82 3.51 -8.79 10.11
CA GLU A 82 4.71 -9.46 10.58
C GLU A 82 5.85 -9.28 9.55
N ALA A 83 5.55 -9.37 8.26
CA ALA A 83 6.51 -9.16 7.19
C ALA A 83 6.97 -7.69 7.09
N VAL A 84 6.08 -6.71 7.24
CA VAL A 84 6.46 -5.29 7.11
C VAL A 84 7.05 -4.69 8.37
N GLN A 85 6.82 -5.27 9.56
CA GLN A 85 7.27 -4.71 10.83
C GLN A 85 8.77 -4.36 10.87
N PRO A 86 9.69 -5.19 10.36
CA PRO A 86 11.12 -4.87 10.33
C PRO A 86 11.49 -3.71 9.40
N LEU A 87 10.60 -3.33 8.48
CA LEU A 87 10.83 -2.26 7.50
C LEU A 87 10.42 -0.88 8.01
N ILE A 88 9.71 -0.81 9.15
CA ILE A 88 9.16 0.43 9.69
C ILE A 88 10.26 1.21 10.42
N ALA A 89 10.72 2.31 9.81
CA ALA A 89 11.54 3.31 10.49
C ALA A 89 10.66 4.35 11.21
N GLN A 90 9.59 4.80 10.53
CA GLN A 90 8.65 5.77 11.08
C GLN A 90 7.23 5.52 10.59
N GLU A 91 6.34 5.16 11.51
CA GLU A 91 4.91 5.00 11.23
C GLU A 91 4.20 6.34 11.02
N ILE A 92 3.18 6.33 10.16
CA ILE A 92 2.20 7.41 9.94
C ILE A 92 0.85 6.94 10.52
N PRO A 93 0.66 7.05 11.85
CA PRO A 93 -0.47 6.39 12.54
C PRO A 93 -1.84 6.87 12.02
N GLY A 94 -1.92 8.14 11.63
CA GLY A 94 -3.13 8.75 11.08
C GLY A 94 -3.68 8.03 9.84
N PHE A 95 -2.83 7.35 9.05
CA PHE A 95 -3.30 6.61 7.88
C PHE A 95 -4.26 5.48 8.27
N GLY A 96 -3.86 4.63 9.21
CA GLY A 96 -4.69 3.52 9.69
C GLY A 96 -5.94 4.02 10.43
N GLU A 97 -5.81 5.09 11.20
CA GLU A 97 -6.92 5.73 11.92
C GLU A 97 -7.99 6.27 10.96
N PHE A 98 -7.58 7.11 10.00
CA PHE A 98 -8.52 7.67 9.02
C PHE A 98 -9.08 6.60 8.10
N PHE A 99 -8.29 5.59 7.70
CA PHE A 99 -8.79 4.48 6.91
C PHE A 99 -9.91 3.73 7.64
N ARG A 100 -9.75 3.41 8.93
CA ARG A 100 -10.80 2.77 9.73
C ARG A 100 -12.00 3.68 9.93
N LEU A 101 -11.80 4.99 10.16
CA LEU A 101 -12.90 5.95 10.28
C LEU A 101 -13.74 6.03 8.99
N LEU A 102 -13.08 6.10 7.84
CA LEU A 102 -13.75 6.13 6.54
C LEU A 102 -14.44 4.79 6.25
N SER A 103 -13.76 3.68 6.51
CA SER A 103 -14.34 2.34 6.37
C SER A 103 -15.57 2.17 7.27
N PHE A 104 -15.54 2.69 8.50
CA PHE A 104 -16.69 2.61 9.41
C PHE A 104 -17.95 3.28 8.83
N LYS A 105 -17.79 4.34 8.06
CA LYS A 105 -18.93 5.00 7.38
C LYS A 105 -19.53 4.12 6.27
N GLU A 106 -18.75 3.23 5.67
CA GLU A 106 -19.18 2.39 4.54
C GLU A 106 -19.63 0.98 4.98
N ILE A 107 -18.89 0.36 5.91
CA ILE A 107 -19.08 -1.03 6.33
C ILE A 107 -19.39 -1.19 7.83
N GLY A 108 -19.60 -0.09 8.55
CA GLY A 108 -19.95 -0.11 9.98
C GLY A 108 -18.88 -0.76 10.85
N THR A 109 -19.31 -1.51 11.86
CA THR A 109 -18.41 -2.15 12.85
C THR A 109 -17.45 -3.17 12.25
N HIS A 110 -17.69 -3.67 11.03
CA HIS A 110 -16.72 -4.53 10.33
C HIS A 110 -15.37 -3.83 10.12
N ALA A 111 -15.35 -2.49 10.05
CA ALA A 111 -14.11 -1.71 9.98
C ALA A 111 -13.16 -1.94 11.17
N MET A 112 -13.64 -2.49 12.30
CA MET A 112 -12.80 -2.88 13.43
C MET A 112 -11.75 -3.92 13.04
N ALA A 113 -12.06 -4.82 12.09
CA ALA A 113 -11.15 -5.83 11.58
C ALA A 113 -10.26 -5.33 10.42
N SER A 114 -10.49 -4.10 9.93
CA SER A 114 -9.72 -3.53 8.82
C SER A 114 -8.35 -3.06 9.30
N ARG A 115 -7.32 -3.84 9.00
CA ARG A 115 -5.92 -3.49 9.28
C ARG A 115 -5.30 -2.81 8.04
N SER A 116 -4.80 -1.60 8.23
CA SER A 116 -3.99 -0.85 7.26
C SER A 116 -2.95 -0.01 8.00
N LEU A 117 -1.85 0.30 7.31
CA LEU A 117 -0.70 1.00 7.86
C LEU A 117 0.00 1.82 6.76
N ALA A 118 0.60 2.95 7.14
CA ALA A 118 1.56 3.64 6.29
C ALA A 118 2.80 4.00 7.09
N PHE A 119 3.97 3.96 6.46
CA PHE A 119 5.24 4.23 7.14
C PHE A 119 6.34 4.62 6.15
N PHE A 120 7.39 5.25 6.68
CA PHE A 120 8.67 5.40 6.00
C PHE A 120 9.64 4.30 6.43
N THR A 121 10.45 3.83 5.49
CA THR A 121 11.62 2.97 5.75
C THR A 121 12.86 3.81 6.08
N GLU A 122 13.95 3.17 6.49
CA GLU A 122 15.25 3.83 6.71
C GLU A 122 15.79 4.45 5.41
N ASP A 123 15.47 3.86 4.25
CA ASP A 123 15.88 4.33 2.91
C ASP A 123 14.88 5.34 2.32
N ASP A 124 14.08 6.01 3.15
CA ASP A 124 13.09 7.02 2.77
C ASP A 124 12.01 6.54 1.78
N LYS A 125 11.72 5.22 1.75
CA LYS A 125 10.61 4.67 0.96
C LYS A 125 9.30 4.88 1.70
N LEU A 126 8.28 5.37 1.01
CA LEU A 126 6.93 5.49 1.57
C LEU A 126 6.14 4.21 1.25
N VAL A 127 5.71 3.48 2.28
CA VAL A 127 4.98 2.22 2.14
C VAL A 127 3.54 2.38 2.64
N PHE A 128 2.58 1.91 1.85
CA PHE A 128 1.18 1.79 2.23
C PHE A 128 0.76 0.32 2.21
N VAL A 129 0.20 -0.16 3.32
CA VAL A 129 -0.27 -1.53 3.50
C VAL A 129 -1.79 -1.55 3.54
N LEU A 130 -2.43 -2.13 2.52
CA LEU A 130 -3.88 -2.08 2.33
C LEU A 130 -4.53 -3.46 2.45
N PRO A 131 -5.82 -3.54 2.83
CA PRO A 131 -6.60 -4.75 2.68
C PRO A 131 -6.71 -5.23 1.22
N GLY A 132 -6.99 -6.52 1.06
CA GLY A 132 -7.04 -7.18 -0.25
C GLY A 132 -8.27 -6.88 -1.12
N SER A 133 -9.27 -6.14 -0.62
CA SER A 133 -10.50 -5.87 -1.39
C SER A 133 -10.35 -4.63 -2.28
N THR A 134 -10.92 -4.67 -3.48
CA THR A 134 -10.91 -3.55 -4.43
C THR A 134 -11.59 -2.31 -3.85
N HIS A 135 -12.61 -2.50 -3.02
CA HIS A 135 -13.29 -1.41 -2.31
C HIS A 135 -12.36 -0.70 -1.31
N ALA A 136 -11.68 -1.45 -0.44
CA ALA A 136 -10.71 -0.90 0.51
C ALA A 136 -9.57 -0.15 -0.19
N VAL A 137 -9.04 -0.75 -1.25
CA VAL A 137 -8.01 -0.14 -2.09
C VAL A 137 -8.49 1.17 -2.70
N THR A 138 -9.69 1.18 -3.30
CA THR A 138 -10.25 2.39 -3.92
C THR A 138 -10.44 3.50 -2.89
N LEU A 139 -10.95 3.17 -1.70
CA LEU A 139 -11.15 4.11 -0.61
C LEU A 139 -9.81 4.72 -0.17
N ALA A 140 -8.82 3.88 0.15
CA ALA A 140 -7.51 4.33 0.59
C ALA A 140 -6.81 5.19 -0.46
N MET A 141 -6.81 4.73 -1.72
CA MET A 141 -6.17 5.45 -2.82
C MET A 141 -6.75 6.85 -3.03
N LYS A 142 -8.09 6.94 -3.12
CA LYS A 142 -8.75 8.21 -3.48
C LYS A 142 -8.86 9.18 -2.31
N GLN A 143 -9.08 8.69 -1.09
CA GLN A 143 -9.36 9.55 0.06
C GLN A 143 -8.11 9.88 0.88
N LEU A 144 -7.06 9.07 0.81
CA LEU A 144 -5.90 9.20 1.68
C LEU A 144 -4.57 9.28 0.92
N ILE A 145 -4.31 8.35 0.00
CA ILE A 145 -2.98 8.24 -0.63
C ILE A 145 -2.77 9.35 -1.65
N LEU A 146 -3.60 9.44 -2.69
CA LEU A 146 -3.41 10.43 -3.77
C LEU A 146 -3.40 11.88 -3.28
N PRO A 147 -4.27 12.31 -2.35
CA PRO A 147 -4.23 13.67 -1.83
C PRO A 147 -2.92 14.02 -1.11
N GLU A 148 -2.27 13.03 -0.49
CA GLU A 148 -1.17 13.27 0.45
C GLU A 148 0.21 12.80 -0.05
N ILE A 149 0.28 11.92 -1.05
CA ILE A 149 1.52 11.26 -1.48
C ILE A 149 2.68 12.24 -1.75
N TYR A 150 2.40 13.36 -2.44
CA TYR A 150 3.40 14.39 -2.71
C TYR A 150 3.77 15.19 -1.46
N HIS A 151 2.79 15.47 -0.58
CA HIS A 151 3.04 16.21 0.65
C HIS A 151 3.95 15.41 1.59
N LEU A 152 3.64 14.14 1.79
CA LEU A 152 4.39 13.24 2.68
C LEU A 152 5.85 13.10 2.22
N ILE A 153 6.09 12.83 0.93
CA ILE A 153 7.46 12.68 0.41
C ILE A 153 8.22 14.00 0.47
N LYS A 154 7.56 15.12 0.16
CA LYS A 154 8.19 16.43 0.28
C LYS A 154 8.57 16.75 1.72
N GLU A 155 7.75 16.38 2.70
CA GLU A 155 8.07 16.59 4.12
C GLU A 155 9.24 15.72 4.56
N ARG A 156 9.32 14.46 4.09
CA ARG A 156 10.41 13.55 4.41
C ARG A 156 11.77 14.01 3.85
N ARG A 157 11.78 14.67 2.69
CA ARG A 157 13.00 15.14 2.00
C ARG A 157 13.54 16.50 2.48
N LYS A 158 12.94 17.12 3.51
CA LYS A 158 13.43 18.39 4.08
C LYS A 158 14.56 18.15 5.07
#